data_AF-A0A7M3BJA4-F1
#
_entry.id   AF-A0A7M3BJA4-F1
#
_cell.length_a   1.000
_cell.length_b   1.000
_cell.length_c   1.000
_cell.angle_alpha   90.00
_cell.angle_beta   90.00
_cell.angle_gamma   90.00
#
_symmetry.space_group_name_H-M   'P 1'
#
loop_
_entity.id
_entity.type
_entity.pdbx_description
1 polymer ?
#
loop_
_entity_poly.entity_id
_entity_poly.type
_entity_poly.pdbx_seq_one_letter_code
_entity_poly.pdbx_strand_id
1 'polypeptide(L)'
;GLRPARYIVTDDDRVIMASEAGVLPVPEERIVKKWRLQPGRMLLIDLEKGRIVSDEEIKSEIATRHPYKNWLANTQLILEDLKPVEPRALRRDVSLLDRQQAFGYTQEDTKLLMSPMATTGQEAVGSMGTDTPISAMSDRSKLLYTYFKQNFAQVTNPPIDPIREELVMSLVSFIGPRPNIFDLVGNSRRKRLEVRQPILTNGDLEKIRSIGHTEDRFDTKTIDITYASNEGAAGMQGAIDRLCERAEAAVAGGYNIIILSDRQLGPDRIAIPALLATAAVHHHLIRKGLRTSVGLVVESGEPREVHHFCCLAGYGAEAINPYLAFDTLLD
;
A
#
# COMPACT_ATOMS: atom_id res chain seq x y z
N GLY A 1 -6.59 -7.69 -19.84
CA GLY A 1 -6.34 -8.12 -21.24
C GLY A 1 -5.85 -6.95 -22.04
N LEU A 2 -4.63 -6.51 -21.76
CA LEU A 2 -4.04 -5.29 -22.34
C LEU A 2 -3.30 -5.55 -23.65
N ARG A 3 -3.16 -6.82 -24.04
CA ARG A 3 -2.53 -7.27 -25.28
C ARG A 3 -3.48 -8.21 -26.02
N PRO A 4 -3.55 -8.12 -27.35
CA PRO A 4 -4.38 -9.01 -28.13
C PRO A 4 -3.74 -10.40 -28.18
N ALA A 5 -4.59 -11.42 -28.15
CA ALA A 5 -4.22 -12.80 -28.38
C ALA A 5 -5.40 -13.49 -29.05
N ARG A 6 -5.20 -13.95 -30.28
CA ARG A 6 -6.21 -14.62 -31.10
C ARG A 6 -5.70 -16.00 -31.46
N TYR A 7 -6.61 -16.96 -31.54
CA TYR A 7 -6.25 -18.29 -31.98
C TYR A 7 -7.34 -18.91 -32.86
N ILE A 8 -6.90 -19.80 -33.73
CA ILE A 8 -7.77 -20.66 -34.53
C ILE A 8 -7.45 -22.12 -34.25
N VAL A 9 -8.47 -22.96 -34.39
CA VAL A 9 -8.36 -24.42 -34.31
C VAL A 9 -8.84 -24.98 -35.63
N THR A 10 -8.04 -25.85 -36.25
CA THR A 10 -8.37 -26.52 -37.51
C THR A 10 -8.94 -27.93 -37.28
N ASP A 11 -9.50 -28.51 -38.34
CA ASP A 11 -10.04 -29.87 -38.37
C ASP A 11 -8.95 -30.97 -38.31
N ASP A 12 -7.69 -30.62 -38.58
CA ASP A 12 -6.50 -31.47 -38.40
C ASP A 12 -5.78 -31.24 -37.05
N ASP A 13 -6.53 -30.79 -36.03
CA ASP A 13 -6.10 -30.60 -34.63
C ASP A 13 -4.93 -29.60 -34.43
N ARG A 14 -4.69 -28.69 -35.38
CA ARG A 14 -3.70 -27.63 -35.18
C ARG A 14 -4.32 -26.44 -34.46
N VAL A 15 -3.56 -25.88 -33.53
CA VAL A 15 -3.88 -24.60 -32.89
C VAL A 15 -2.86 -23.57 -33.32
N ILE A 16 -3.33 -22.49 -33.94
CA ILE A 16 -2.48 -21.38 -34.37
C ILE A 16 -2.88 -20.16 -33.55
N MET A 17 -1.96 -19.67 -32.71
CA MET A 17 -2.14 -18.50 -31.86
C MET A 17 -1.17 -17.40 -32.24
N ALA A 18 -1.66 -16.17 -32.32
CA ALA A 18 -0.84 -14.98 -32.54
C ALA A 18 -1.50 -13.73 -31.96
N SER A 19 -0.74 -12.63 -31.90
CA SER A 19 -1.27 -11.31 -31.50
C SER A 19 -2.36 -10.82 -32.46
N GLU A 20 -2.27 -11.21 -33.73
CA GLU A 20 -3.20 -10.83 -34.79
C GLU A 20 -3.81 -12.07 -35.46
N ALA A 21 -4.93 -11.88 -36.15
CA ALA A 21 -5.55 -12.95 -36.94
C ALA A 21 -5.06 -12.84 -38.38
N GLY A 22 -4.90 -13.96 -39.08
CA GLY A 22 -4.45 -13.98 -40.47
C GLY A 22 -2.93 -13.97 -40.67
N VAL A 23 -2.14 -14.23 -39.61
CA VAL A 23 -0.68 -14.33 -39.70
C VAL A 23 -0.19 -15.50 -40.56
N LEU A 24 -1.00 -16.55 -40.70
CA LEU A 24 -0.73 -17.71 -41.54
C LEU A 24 -1.94 -17.97 -42.44
N PRO A 25 -1.75 -18.35 -43.71
CA PRO A 25 -2.84 -18.74 -44.59
C PRO A 25 -3.41 -20.10 -44.14
N VAL A 26 -4.70 -20.12 -43.80
CA VAL A 26 -5.45 -21.33 -43.46
C VAL A 26 -6.77 -21.30 -44.24
N PRO A 27 -7.11 -22.34 -45.02
CA PRO A 27 -8.39 -22.41 -45.72
C PRO A 27 -9.56 -22.34 -44.74
N GLU A 28 -10.56 -21.51 -45.04
CA GLU A 28 -11.67 -21.20 -44.11
C GLU A 28 -12.49 -22.46 -43.78
N GLU A 29 -12.65 -23.36 -44.77
CA GLU A 29 -13.34 -24.63 -44.64
C GLU A 29 -12.70 -25.60 -43.63
N ARG A 30 -11.41 -25.42 -43.31
CA ARG A 30 -10.70 -26.22 -42.30
C ARG A 30 -10.80 -25.64 -40.89
N ILE A 31 -11.32 -24.42 -40.72
CA ILE A 31 -11.32 -23.76 -39.42
C ILE A 31 -12.56 -24.18 -38.62
N VAL A 32 -12.33 -24.95 -37.57
CA VAL A 32 -13.38 -25.40 -36.63
C VAL A 32 -13.74 -24.30 -35.63
N LYS A 33 -12.75 -23.49 -35.21
CA LYS A 33 -12.97 -22.44 -34.21
C LYS A 33 -12.08 -21.23 -34.46
N LYS A 34 -12.66 -20.04 -34.34
CA LYS A 34 -11.94 -18.76 -34.21
C LYS A 34 -12.26 -18.14 -32.86
N TRP A 35 -11.25 -17.74 -32.11
CA TRP A 35 -11.46 -17.16 -30.79
C TRP A 35 -10.40 -16.13 -30.40
N ARG A 36 -10.65 -15.42 -29.30
CA ARG A 36 -9.73 -14.46 -28.68
C ARG A 36 -9.63 -14.67 -27.18
N LEU A 37 -8.45 -14.46 -26.61
CA LEU A 37 -8.26 -14.52 -25.17
C LEU A 37 -8.86 -13.27 -24.50
N GLN A 38 -9.76 -13.47 -23.55
CA GLN A 38 -10.40 -12.42 -22.77
C GLN A 38 -9.56 -12.08 -21.52
N PRO A 39 -9.74 -10.90 -20.90
CA PRO A 39 -9.11 -10.59 -19.62
C PRO A 39 -9.30 -11.70 -18.58
N GLY A 40 -8.20 -12.16 -17.98
CA GLY A 40 -8.21 -13.17 -16.92
C GLY A 40 -8.50 -14.60 -17.37
N ARG A 41 -8.72 -14.87 -18.66
CA ARG A 41 -8.89 -16.24 -19.18
C ARG A 41 -7.54 -16.85 -19.60
N MET A 42 -7.42 -18.16 -19.45
CA MET A 42 -6.27 -18.96 -19.82
C MET A 42 -6.55 -19.83 -21.06
N LEU A 43 -5.50 -20.12 -21.83
CA LEU A 43 -5.49 -21.12 -22.90
C LEU A 43 -4.41 -22.14 -22.55
N LEU A 44 -4.80 -23.40 -22.38
CA LEU A 44 -3.88 -24.51 -22.14
C LEU A 44 -4.11 -25.59 -23.20
N ILE A 45 -3.04 -26.00 -23.86
CA ILE A 45 -3.02 -27.16 -24.74
C ILE A 45 -2.26 -28.24 -23.98
N ASP A 46 -2.96 -29.27 -23.53
CA ASP A 46 -2.39 -30.37 -22.79
C ASP A 46 -1.95 -31.45 -23.80
N LEU A 47 -0.65 -31.61 -23.97
CA LEU A 47 -0.05 -32.53 -24.95
C LEU A 47 -0.20 -33.99 -24.54
N GLU A 48 -0.29 -34.29 -23.24
CA GLU A 48 -0.48 -35.65 -22.75
C GLU A 48 -1.93 -36.09 -22.92
N LYS A 49 -2.89 -35.19 -22.63
CA LYS A 49 -4.31 -35.43 -22.86
C LYS A 49 -4.74 -35.23 -24.31
N GLY A 50 -3.85 -34.68 -25.15
CA GLY A 50 -4.10 -34.41 -26.57
C GLY A 50 -5.26 -33.46 -26.83
N ARG A 51 -5.52 -32.47 -25.95
CA ARG A 51 -6.67 -31.56 -26.10
C ARG A 51 -6.44 -30.17 -25.51
N ILE A 52 -7.27 -29.23 -25.96
CA ILE A 52 -7.39 -27.91 -25.33
C ILE A 52 -8.17 -28.06 -24.02
N VAL A 53 -7.60 -27.59 -22.92
CA VAL A 53 -8.24 -27.54 -21.61
C VAL A 53 -8.87 -26.16 -21.42
N SER A 54 -10.14 -26.14 -21.04
CA SER A 54 -10.88 -24.87 -20.88
C SER A 54 -10.42 -24.09 -19.65
N ASP A 55 -10.54 -22.76 -19.68
CA ASP A 55 -10.26 -21.88 -18.54
C ASP A 55 -11.01 -22.28 -17.27
N GLU A 56 -12.29 -22.67 -17.42
CA GLU A 56 -13.16 -23.11 -16.33
C GLU A 56 -12.60 -24.39 -15.68
N GLU A 57 -12.18 -25.36 -16.50
CA GLU A 57 -11.64 -26.63 -16.03
C GLU A 57 -10.31 -26.43 -15.30
N ILE A 58 -9.39 -25.65 -15.86
CA ILE A 58 -8.09 -25.33 -15.24
C ILE A 58 -8.31 -24.69 -13.87
N LYS A 59 -9.15 -23.65 -13.81
CA LYS A 59 -9.41 -22.91 -12.57
C LYS A 59 -10.14 -23.77 -11.55
N SER A 60 -11.12 -24.56 -11.98
CA SER A 60 -11.86 -25.48 -11.10
C SER A 60 -10.95 -26.54 -10.51
N GLU A 61 -10.07 -27.15 -11.31
CA GLU A 61 -9.07 -28.09 -10.84
C GLU A 61 -8.18 -27.44 -9.77
N ILE A 62 -7.59 -26.28 -10.07
CA ILE A 62 -6.70 -25.59 -9.12
C ILE A 62 -7.44 -25.18 -7.85
N ALA A 63 -8.65 -24.63 -7.97
CA ALA A 63 -9.47 -24.15 -6.85
C ALA A 63 -9.96 -25.28 -5.94
N THR A 64 -10.04 -26.52 -6.44
CA THR A 64 -10.48 -27.69 -5.66
C THR A 64 -9.33 -28.51 -5.08
N ARG A 65 -8.06 -28.24 -5.47
CA ARG A 65 -6.88 -28.94 -4.93
C ARG A 65 -6.75 -28.83 -3.40
N HIS A 66 -7.19 -27.71 -2.82
CA HIS A 66 -7.12 -27.45 -1.39
C HIS A 66 -8.39 -26.75 -0.89
N PRO A 67 -8.72 -26.84 0.41
CA PRO A 67 -9.91 -26.20 0.97
C PRO A 67 -9.67 -24.71 1.23
N TYR A 68 -9.39 -23.93 0.18
CA TYR A 68 -9.01 -22.51 0.28
C TYR A 68 -10.04 -21.67 1.04
N LYS A 69 -11.33 -21.96 0.88
CA LYS A 69 -12.40 -21.29 1.63
C LYS A 69 -12.22 -21.42 3.15
N ASN A 70 -11.89 -22.62 3.61
CA ASN A 70 -11.65 -22.88 5.03
C ASN A 70 -10.34 -22.24 5.49
N TRP A 71 -9.30 -22.26 4.64
CA TRP A 71 -8.03 -21.60 4.95
C TRP A 71 -8.20 -20.09 5.11
N LEU A 72 -8.96 -19.43 4.23
CA LEU A 72 -9.25 -18.00 4.33
C LEU A 72 -10.04 -17.69 5.60
N ALA A 73 -11.13 -18.42 5.86
CA ALA A 73 -11.95 -18.21 7.05
C ALA A 73 -11.17 -18.34 8.37
N ASN A 74 -10.12 -19.17 8.41
CA ASN A 74 -9.31 -19.39 9.61
C ASN A 74 -8.13 -18.43 9.75
N THR A 75 -7.69 -17.78 8.66
CA THR A 75 -6.44 -17.00 8.64
C THR A 75 -6.64 -15.51 8.42
N GLN A 76 -7.76 -15.08 7.84
CA GLN A 76 -8.00 -13.69 7.51
C GLN A 76 -8.59 -12.97 8.72
N LEU A 77 -7.89 -11.93 9.21
CA LEU A 77 -8.40 -11.00 10.20
C LEU A 77 -8.62 -9.66 9.51
N ILE A 78 -9.87 -9.20 9.46
CA ILE A 78 -10.23 -7.92 8.87
C ILE A 78 -10.26 -6.89 10.02
N LEU A 79 -9.42 -5.85 9.94
CA LEU A 79 -9.23 -4.86 11.01
C LEU A 79 -10.55 -4.15 11.37
N GLU A 80 -11.36 -3.85 10.37
CA GLU A 80 -12.63 -3.15 10.53
C GLU A 80 -13.66 -3.98 11.31
N ASP A 81 -13.56 -5.31 11.26
CA ASP A 81 -14.46 -6.24 11.94
C ASP A 81 -14.02 -6.54 13.38
N LEU A 82 -12.81 -6.12 13.78
CA LEU A 82 -12.34 -6.23 15.16
C LEU A 82 -13.10 -5.27 16.09
N LYS A 83 -13.17 -5.62 17.37
CA LYS A 83 -13.83 -4.81 18.40
C LYS A 83 -13.28 -3.38 18.39
N PRO A 84 -14.15 -2.36 18.47
CA PRO A 84 -13.70 -0.97 18.51
C PRO A 84 -12.85 -0.74 19.77
N VAL A 85 -11.77 0.00 19.58
CA VAL A 85 -10.87 0.45 20.65
C VAL A 85 -10.92 1.96 20.67
N GLU A 86 -11.08 2.54 21.86
CA GLU A 86 -11.12 3.98 22.03
C GLU A 86 -9.78 4.60 21.57
N PRO A 87 -9.81 5.63 20.70
CA PRO A 87 -8.61 6.33 20.30
C PRO A 87 -7.87 6.91 21.50
N ARG A 88 -6.54 6.88 21.45
CA ARG A 88 -5.73 7.52 22.49
C ARG A 88 -6.03 9.02 22.54
N ALA A 89 -6.30 9.53 23.75
CA ALA A 89 -6.57 10.93 23.99
C ALA A 89 -5.51 11.85 23.36
N LEU A 90 -5.98 12.98 22.84
CA LEU A 90 -5.11 14.02 22.29
C LEU A 90 -4.13 14.51 23.36
N ARG A 91 -2.86 14.60 22.96
CA ARG A 91 -1.86 15.34 23.73
C ARG A 91 -2.29 16.81 23.78
N ARG A 92 -2.45 17.34 25.00
CA ARG A 92 -2.88 18.73 25.25
C ARG A 92 -1.73 19.65 25.65
N ASP A 93 -0.52 19.12 25.73
CA ASP A 93 0.68 19.85 26.10
C ASP A 93 1.21 20.74 24.96
N VAL A 94 0.80 20.47 23.72
CA VAL A 94 1.08 21.31 22.55
C VAL A 94 -0.24 21.63 21.87
N SER A 95 -0.47 22.91 21.54
CA SER A 95 -1.70 23.33 20.89
C SER A 95 -1.84 22.68 19.50
N LEU A 96 -3.07 22.59 18.98
CA LEU A 96 -3.30 22.09 17.62
C LEU A 96 -2.58 22.95 16.57
N LEU A 97 -2.64 24.28 16.74
CA LEU A 97 -2.00 25.24 15.84
C LEU A 97 -0.47 25.07 15.81
N ASP A 98 0.17 24.88 16.97
CA ASP A 98 1.63 24.69 17.03
C ASP A 98 2.03 23.37 16.34
N ARG A 99 1.24 22.30 16.50
CA ARG A 99 1.46 21.03 15.79
C ARG A 99 1.31 21.21 14.28
N GLN A 100 0.24 21.88 13.85
CA GLN A 100 0.01 22.21 12.43
C GLN A 100 1.18 22.99 11.83
N GLN A 101 1.64 24.04 12.52
CA GLN A 101 2.79 24.84 12.09
C GLN A 101 4.08 24.01 12.01
N ALA A 102 4.33 23.14 13.00
CA ALA A 102 5.50 22.27 13.00
C ALA A 102 5.53 21.28 11.81
N PHE A 103 4.36 20.77 11.39
CA PHE A 103 4.22 19.93 10.18
C PHE A 103 3.95 20.72 8.89
N GLY A 104 4.08 22.05 8.94
CA GLY A 104 4.00 22.93 7.77
C GLY A 104 2.60 23.04 7.16
N TYR A 105 1.54 22.84 7.94
CA TYR A 105 0.17 23.07 7.48
C TYR A 105 -0.02 24.55 7.16
N THR A 106 -0.64 24.82 6.02
CA THR A 106 -1.01 26.18 5.64
C THR A 106 -2.53 26.37 5.68
N GLN A 107 -2.98 27.62 5.63
CA GLN A 107 -4.42 27.88 5.46
C GLN A 107 -4.95 27.41 4.10
N GLU A 108 -4.09 27.34 3.08
CA GLU A 108 -4.48 26.80 1.77
C GLU A 108 -4.70 25.29 1.89
N ASP A 109 -3.83 24.57 2.60
CA ASP A 109 -3.97 23.14 2.85
C ASP A 109 -5.32 22.85 3.51
N THR A 110 -5.69 23.61 4.56
CA THR A 110 -6.93 23.36 5.30
C THR A 110 -8.18 23.79 4.54
N LYS A 111 -8.18 25.00 3.97
CA LYS A 111 -9.37 25.57 3.32
C LYS A 111 -9.60 25.06 1.90
N LEU A 112 -8.55 24.89 1.12
CA LEU A 112 -8.64 24.56 -0.30
C LEU A 112 -8.50 23.06 -0.55
N LEU A 113 -7.59 22.38 0.14
CA LEU A 113 -7.32 20.96 -0.11
C LEU A 113 -8.17 20.04 0.78
N MET A 114 -8.11 20.21 2.10
CA MET A 114 -8.74 19.30 3.06
C MET A 114 -10.25 19.45 3.16
N SER A 115 -10.77 20.68 3.08
CA SER A 115 -12.22 20.94 3.18
C SER A 115 -13.07 20.20 2.14
N PRO A 116 -12.71 20.19 0.82
CA PRO A 116 -13.41 19.35 -0.17
C PRO A 116 -13.38 17.86 0.17
N MET A 117 -12.22 17.33 0.58
CA MET A 117 -12.08 15.91 0.93
C MET A 117 -13.01 15.51 2.08
N ALA A 118 -13.17 16.38 3.08
CA ALA A 118 -14.04 16.13 4.22
C ALA A 118 -15.54 16.26 3.91
N THR A 119 -15.92 17.17 3.01
CA THR A 119 -17.32 17.53 2.75
C THR A 119 -17.94 16.74 1.59
N THR A 120 -17.20 16.52 0.51
CA THR A 120 -17.70 15.85 -0.71
C THR A 120 -17.09 14.47 -0.92
N GLY A 121 -16.04 14.12 -0.17
CA GLY A 121 -15.28 12.88 -0.38
C GLY A 121 -14.44 12.89 -1.67
N GLN A 122 -14.18 14.07 -2.24
CA GLN A 122 -13.38 14.25 -3.46
C GLN A 122 -12.19 15.16 -3.19
N GLU A 123 -11.09 14.93 -3.90
CA GLU A 123 -9.96 15.85 -3.87
C GLU A 123 -10.30 17.21 -4.46
N ALA A 124 -9.52 18.23 -4.09
CA ALA A 124 -9.71 19.57 -4.61
C ALA A 124 -9.38 19.65 -6.10
N VAL A 125 -10.30 20.20 -6.89
CA VAL A 125 -10.09 20.46 -8.32
C VAL A 125 -9.65 21.91 -8.53
N GLY A 126 -8.52 22.09 -9.22
CA GLY A 126 -7.99 23.39 -9.63
C GLY A 126 -7.83 23.51 -11.15
N SER A 127 -7.34 24.67 -11.59
CA SER A 127 -7.01 24.92 -13.00
C SER A 127 -5.71 25.73 -13.11
N MET A 128 -5.24 25.95 -14.34
CA MET A 128 -3.94 26.56 -14.68
C MET A 128 -2.72 25.67 -14.34
N GLY A 129 -1.55 26.08 -14.82
CA GLY A 129 -0.28 25.41 -14.53
C GLY A 129 0.31 25.84 -13.18
N THR A 130 1.25 25.04 -12.66
CA THR A 130 2.00 25.39 -11.46
C THR A 130 3.12 26.39 -11.79
N ASP A 131 2.92 27.66 -11.44
CA ASP A 131 3.92 28.74 -11.62
C ASP A 131 4.76 28.99 -10.35
N THR A 132 4.88 27.98 -9.48
CA THR A 132 5.73 28.06 -8.29
C THR A 132 7.10 27.42 -8.57
N PRO A 133 8.19 27.91 -7.95
CA PRO A 133 9.50 27.28 -8.09
C PRO A 133 9.45 25.81 -7.70
N ILE A 134 10.25 24.99 -8.39
CA ILE A 134 10.49 23.62 -7.93
C ILE A 134 11.02 23.64 -6.49
N SER A 135 10.71 22.61 -5.70
CA SER A 135 10.96 22.63 -4.25
C SER A 135 12.41 22.97 -3.88
N ALA A 136 13.39 22.48 -4.65
CA ALA A 136 14.81 22.76 -4.43
C ALA A 136 15.23 24.23 -4.67
N MET A 137 14.40 25.02 -5.36
CA MET A 137 14.62 26.44 -5.66
C MET A 137 13.65 27.35 -4.89
N SER A 138 12.87 26.80 -3.96
CA SER A 138 11.90 27.59 -3.20
C SER A 138 12.57 28.27 -2.01
N ASP A 139 12.28 29.55 -1.80
CA ASP A 139 12.67 30.29 -0.59
C ASP A 139 11.79 29.93 0.63
N ARG A 140 10.81 29.04 0.46
CA ARG A 140 9.92 28.57 1.53
C ARG A 140 10.27 27.13 1.90
N SER A 141 10.04 26.78 3.17
CA SER A 141 10.12 25.38 3.59
C SER A 141 9.10 24.54 2.82
N LYS A 142 9.56 23.43 2.24
CA LYS A 142 8.74 22.50 1.46
C LYS A 142 8.84 21.11 2.07
N LEU A 143 7.71 20.42 2.15
CA LEU A 143 7.68 19.03 2.59
C LEU A 143 8.47 18.13 1.64
N LEU A 144 9.02 17.06 2.18
CA LEU A 144 9.84 16.11 1.44
C LEU A 144 9.06 15.47 0.26
N TYR A 145 7.75 15.27 0.42
CA TYR A 145 6.87 14.76 -0.64
C TYR A 145 6.99 15.54 -1.95
N THR A 146 7.11 16.87 -1.88
CA THR A 146 7.10 17.74 -3.06
C THR A 146 8.32 17.56 -3.98
N TYR A 147 9.40 16.97 -3.47
CA TYR A 147 10.60 16.62 -4.23
C TYR A 147 10.41 15.34 -5.06
N PHE A 148 9.41 14.53 -4.74
CA PHE A 148 9.05 13.35 -5.52
C PHE A 148 7.99 13.74 -6.56
N LYS A 149 8.17 13.29 -7.79
CA LYS A 149 7.20 13.48 -8.87
C LYS A 149 6.60 12.12 -9.22
N GLN A 150 5.29 12.10 -9.40
CA GLN A 150 4.58 10.89 -9.74
C GLN A 150 5.00 10.43 -11.14
N ASN A 151 5.42 9.18 -11.24
CA ASN A 151 5.63 8.56 -12.54
C ASN A 151 4.27 8.28 -13.17
N PHE A 152 4.18 8.43 -14.48
CA PHE A 152 3.00 8.09 -15.24
C PHE A 152 3.39 7.37 -16.51
N ALA A 153 2.52 6.49 -16.97
CA ALA A 153 2.76 5.71 -18.16
C ALA A 153 2.47 6.57 -19.40
N GLN A 154 3.43 6.59 -20.32
CA GLN A 154 3.26 7.16 -21.65
C GLN A 154 3.70 6.13 -22.68
N VAL A 155 2.85 5.88 -23.69
CA VAL A 155 3.10 5.02 -24.86
C VAL A 155 3.28 3.53 -24.54
N THR A 156 4.27 3.18 -23.71
CA THR A 156 4.72 1.81 -23.39
C THR A 156 3.62 0.93 -22.78
N ASN A 157 2.81 1.50 -21.88
CA ASN A 157 1.61 0.90 -21.34
C ASN A 157 0.53 1.97 -21.12
N PRO A 158 -0.76 1.64 -21.27
CA PRO A 158 -1.83 2.59 -21.04
C PRO A 158 -2.08 2.80 -19.54
N PRO A 159 -2.46 4.02 -19.10
CA PRO A 159 -3.11 4.21 -17.81
C PRO A 159 -4.48 3.52 -17.79
N ILE A 160 -4.97 3.17 -16.59
CA ILE A 160 -6.30 2.58 -16.38
C ILE A 160 -7.23 3.69 -15.88
N ASP A 161 -8.49 3.67 -16.30
CA ASP A 161 -9.52 4.61 -15.82
C ASP A 161 -9.96 4.21 -14.39
N PRO A 162 -9.61 4.97 -13.34
CA PRO A 162 -9.88 4.58 -11.96
C PRO A 162 -11.37 4.65 -11.59
N ILE A 163 -12.22 5.26 -12.43
CA ILE A 163 -13.67 5.39 -12.19
C ILE A 163 -14.43 4.34 -13.00
N ARG A 164 -14.17 4.24 -14.30
CA ARG A 164 -14.90 3.30 -15.19
C ARG A 164 -14.42 1.87 -15.07
N GLU A 165 -13.17 1.67 -14.68
CA GLU A 165 -12.53 0.35 -14.50
C GLU A 165 -12.19 0.07 -13.03
N GLU A 166 -12.85 0.73 -12.08
CA GLU A 166 -12.62 0.56 -10.63
C GLU A 166 -12.69 -0.92 -10.20
N LEU A 167 -13.58 -1.70 -10.82
CA LEU A 167 -13.80 -3.12 -10.54
C LEU A 167 -12.57 -4.02 -10.72
N VAL A 168 -11.54 -3.56 -11.44
CA VAL A 168 -10.26 -4.27 -11.59
C VAL A 168 -9.14 -3.72 -10.70
N MET A 169 -9.43 -2.71 -9.88
CA MET A 169 -8.51 -2.08 -8.92
C MET A 169 -8.86 -2.48 -7.49
N SER A 170 -7.89 -2.36 -6.58
CA SER A 170 -8.11 -2.62 -5.16
C SER A 170 -7.12 -1.85 -4.30
N LEU A 171 -7.59 -1.35 -3.16
CA LEU A 171 -6.79 -0.73 -2.11
C LEU A 171 -6.54 -1.67 -0.91
N VAL A 172 -6.98 -2.93 -1.00
CA VAL A 172 -6.79 -3.91 0.07
C VAL A 172 -5.30 -4.03 0.38
N SER A 173 -4.95 -3.85 1.65
CA SER A 173 -3.58 -3.96 2.13
C SER A 173 -3.48 -5.03 3.21
N PHE A 174 -2.31 -5.64 3.30
CA PHE A 174 -2.00 -6.66 4.29
C PHE A 174 -0.88 -6.15 5.17
N ILE A 175 -1.12 -6.15 6.48
CA ILE A 175 -0.19 -5.67 7.50
C ILE A 175 0.46 -6.88 8.18
N GLY A 176 1.79 -6.92 8.19
CA GLY A 176 2.55 -7.92 8.92
C GLY A 176 3.39 -8.86 8.03
N PRO A 177 3.74 -10.06 8.55
CA PRO A 177 4.70 -10.94 7.88
C PRO A 177 4.15 -11.49 6.57
N ARG A 178 4.99 -11.51 5.53
CA ARG A 178 4.66 -12.04 4.21
C ARG A 178 4.70 -13.58 4.23
N PRO A 179 3.75 -14.25 3.56
CA PRO A 179 3.71 -15.71 3.51
C PRO A 179 4.85 -16.28 2.67
N ASN A 180 5.25 -17.52 2.95
CA ASN A 180 6.20 -18.24 2.10
C ASN A 180 5.45 -18.75 0.87
N ILE A 181 5.79 -18.26 -0.32
CA ILE A 181 5.11 -18.64 -1.57
C ILE A 181 5.22 -20.12 -1.93
N PHE A 182 6.16 -20.86 -1.34
CA PHE A 182 6.35 -22.29 -1.57
C PHE A 182 5.63 -23.19 -0.56
N ASP A 183 5.14 -22.64 0.56
CA ASP A 183 4.54 -23.42 1.65
C ASP A 183 3.04 -23.13 1.79
N LEU A 184 2.25 -23.73 0.89
CA LEU A 184 0.79 -23.56 0.88
C LEU A 184 0.14 -24.05 2.19
N VAL A 185 0.59 -25.19 2.71
CA VAL A 185 0.00 -25.80 3.91
C VAL A 185 0.39 -25.03 5.16
N GLY A 186 1.63 -24.56 5.30
CA GLY A 186 2.03 -23.73 6.43
C GLY A 186 1.32 -22.38 6.45
N ASN A 187 1.11 -21.76 5.28
CA ASN A 187 0.37 -20.51 5.16
C ASN A 187 -1.10 -20.65 5.59
N SER A 188 -1.72 -21.83 5.42
CA SER A 188 -3.09 -22.09 5.87
C SER A 188 -3.31 -21.96 7.39
N ARG A 189 -2.24 -21.84 8.17
CA ARG A 189 -2.25 -21.74 9.63
C ARG A 189 -1.75 -20.39 10.16
N ARG A 190 -1.32 -19.49 9.27
CA ARG A 190 -0.77 -18.18 9.65
C ARG A 190 -1.82 -17.11 9.44
N LYS A 191 -2.18 -16.43 10.52
CA LYS A 191 -3.11 -15.31 10.44
C LYS A 191 -2.48 -14.14 9.68
N ARG A 192 -3.32 -13.37 8.99
CA ARG A 192 -2.95 -12.18 8.22
C ARG A 192 -3.91 -11.06 8.59
N LEU A 193 -3.36 -9.91 8.93
CA LEU A 193 -4.16 -8.72 9.17
C LEU A 193 -4.40 -8.03 7.83
N GLU A 194 -5.67 -7.91 7.48
CA GLU A 194 -6.15 -7.25 6.28
C GLU A 194 -6.85 -5.95 6.64
N VAL A 195 -6.62 -4.94 5.83
CA VAL A 195 -7.36 -3.68 5.86
C VAL A 195 -7.95 -3.44 4.48
N ARG A 196 -9.19 -2.94 4.44
CA ARG A 196 -9.88 -2.69 3.16
C ARG A 196 -9.25 -1.54 2.39
N GLN A 197 -8.59 -0.64 3.10
CA GLN A 197 -7.81 0.46 2.56
C GLN A 197 -6.59 0.75 3.45
N PRO A 198 -5.52 1.35 2.93
CA PRO A 198 -4.31 1.61 3.71
C PRO A 198 -4.45 2.82 4.66
N ILE A 199 -5.52 3.63 4.55
CA ILE A 199 -5.72 4.81 5.39
C ILE A 199 -6.51 4.42 6.64
N LEU A 200 -5.89 4.58 7.81
CA LEU A 200 -6.43 4.15 9.09
C LEU A 200 -7.00 5.33 9.88
N THR A 201 -8.17 5.15 10.47
CA THR A 201 -8.65 6.08 11.50
C THR A 201 -7.81 5.95 12.78
N ASN A 202 -7.91 6.94 13.67
CA ASN A 202 -7.22 6.89 14.96
C ASN A 202 -7.65 5.68 15.81
N GLY A 203 -8.92 5.26 15.71
CA GLY A 203 -9.41 4.05 16.39
C GLY A 203 -8.85 2.77 15.77
N ASP A 204 -8.77 2.69 14.43
CA ASP A 204 -8.21 1.52 13.74
C ASP A 204 -6.72 1.32 14.05
N LEU A 205 -5.95 2.40 14.19
CA LEU A 205 -4.57 2.30 14.64
C LEU A 205 -4.45 1.70 16.05
N GLU A 206 -5.33 2.07 16.98
CA GLU A 206 -5.32 1.52 18.33
C GLU A 206 -5.77 0.04 18.38
N LYS A 207 -6.65 -0.39 17.46
CA LYS A 207 -6.90 -1.83 17.24
C LYS A 207 -5.61 -2.56 16.84
N ILE A 208 -4.82 -2.00 15.92
CA ILE A 208 -3.51 -2.58 15.56
C ILE A 208 -2.58 -2.59 16.76
N ARG A 209 -2.45 -1.48 17.50
CA ARG A 209 -1.52 -1.38 18.63
C ARG A 209 -1.84 -2.42 19.71
N SER A 210 -3.12 -2.67 19.95
CA SER A 210 -3.64 -3.59 20.97
C SER A 210 -3.78 -5.04 20.50
N ILE A 211 -3.52 -5.33 19.21
CA ILE A 211 -3.83 -6.64 18.60
C ILE A 211 -3.15 -7.82 19.30
N GLY A 212 -1.94 -7.65 19.84
CA GLY A 212 -1.23 -8.72 20.57
C GLY A 212 -1.86 -9.13 21.89
N HIS A 213 -2.83 -8.36 22.40
CA HIS A 213 -3.65 -8.77 23.54
C HIS A 213 -4.84 -9.64 23.14
N THR A 214 -5.25 -9.58 21.87
CA THR A 214 -6.44 -10.25 21.35
C THR A 214 -6.09 -11.47 20.50
N GLU A 215 -4.96 -11.41 19.80
CA GLU A 215 -4.57 -12.37 18.78
C GLU A 215 -3.17 -12.90 19.02
N ASP A 216 -3.07 -14.22 19.15
CA ASP A 216 -1.77 -14.89 19.22
C ASP A 216 -0.99 -14.65 17.92
N ARG A 217 0.29 -14.31 18.06
CA ARG A 217 1.26 -14.10 16.96
C ARG A 217 1.14 -12.77 16.22
N PHE A 218 0.47 -11.75 16.74
CA PHE A 218 0.69 -10.38 16.27
C PHE A 218 1.27 -9.53 17.40
N ASP A 219 2.55 -9.16 17.26
CA ASP A 219 3.25 -8.36 18.26
C ASP A 219 3.63 -7.03 17.63
N THR A 220 3.15 -5.94 18.24
CA THR A 220 3.36 -4.59 17.72
C THR A 220 4.38 -3.82 18.54
N LYS A 221 5.20 -3.02 17.86
CA LYS A 221 6.12 -2.08 18.50
C LYS A 221 5.96 -0.70 17.91
N THR A 222 5.61 0.26 18.75
CA THR A 222 5.68 1.68 18.36
C THR A 222 7.11 2.19 18.53
N ILE A 223 7.68 2.68 17.45
CA ILE A 223 8.98 3.31 17.40
C ILE A 223 8.78 4.79 17.10
N ASP A 224 9.17 5.58 18.08
CA ASP A 224 9.19 7.03 18.00
C ASP A 224 10.20 7.53 16.95
N ILE A 225 9.70 8.33 15.99
CA ILE A 225 10.48 8.94 14.90
C ILE A 225 10.79 10.43 15.16
N THR A 226 10.88 10.83 16.42
CA THR A 226 11.31 12.18 16.83
C THR A 226 12.68 12.15 17.52
N TYR A 227 13.43 13.24 17.45
CA TYR A 227 14.75 13.40 18.07
C TYR A 227 14.85 14.74 18.82
N ALA A 228 15.87 14.89 19.65
CA ALA A 228 15.97 16.03 20.56
C ALA A 228 16.24 17.34 19.80
N SER A 229 15.53 18.41 20.17
CA SER A 229 15.61 19.71 19.47
C SER A 229 16.97 20.38 19.61
N ASN A 230 17.71 20.08 20.69
CA ASN A 230 19.06 20.58 20.93
C ASN A 230 20.11 20.04 19.94
N GLU A 231 19.87 18.90 19.29
CA GLU A 231 20.75 18.35 18.25
C GLU A 231 20.61 19.10 16.91
N GLY A 232 19.48 19.79 16.71
CA GLY A 232 19.16 20.53 15.48
C GLY A 232 19.26 19.66 14.21
N ALA A 233 19.46 20.30 13.05
CA ALA A 233 19.53 19.59 11.78
C ALA A 233 20.68 18.56 11.70
N ALA A 234 21.79 18.82 12.39
CA ALA A 234 22.94 17.92 12.42
C ALA A 234 22.63 16.56 13.11
N GLY A 235 21.65 16.53 14.02
CA GLY A 235 21.20 15.32 14.69
C GLY A 235 20.43 14.34 13.81
N MET A 236 19.92 14.78 12.66
CA MET A 236 18.99 13.98 11.85
C MET A 236 19.60 12.67 11.33
N GLN A 237 20.87 12.70 10.90
CA GLN A 237 21.56 11.49 10.44
C GLN A 237 21.64 10.46 11.57
N GLY A 238 22.13 10.86 12.75
CA GLY A 238 22.20 9.97 13.90
C GLY A 238 20.82 9.49 14.37
N ALA A 239 19.78 10.31 14.25
CA ALA A 239 18.42 9.91 14.56
C ALA A 239 17.89 8.83 13.61
N ILE A 240 18.19 8.92 12.32
CA ILE A 240 17.84 7.90 11.30
C ILE A 240 18.60 6.60 11.55
N ASP A 241 19.90 6.68 11.89
CA ASP A 241 20.71 5.50 12.17
C ASP A 241 20.16 4.75 13.40
N ARG A 242 19.90 5.48 14.50
CA ARG A 242 19.25 4.93 15.70
C ARG A 242 17.86 4.36 15.41
N LEU A 243 17.10 5.00 14.52
CA LEU A 243 15.78 4.51 14.10
C LEU A 243 15.89 3.16 13.39
N CYS A 244 16.83 3.03 12.44
CA CYS A 244 17.10 1.78 11.74
C CYS A 244 17.53 0.66 12.69
N GLU A 245 18.43 0.96 13.63
CA GLU A 245 18.88 0.00 14.66
C GLU A 245 17.74 -0.45 15.57
N ARG A 246 16.88 0.47 16.04
CA ARG A 246 15.72 0.16 16.86
C ARG A 246 14.71 -0.71 16.10
N ALA A 247 14.51 -0.45 14.81
CA ALA A 247 13.64 -1.25 13.96
C ALA A 247 14.21 -2.67 13.78
N GLU A 248 15.51 -2.80 13.50
CA GLU A 248 16.20 -4.10 13.41
C GLU A 248 16.09 -4.89 14.72
N ALA A 249 16.35 -4.25 15.86
CA ALA A 249 16.22 -4.86 17.18
C ALA A 249 14.78 -5.26 17.50
N ALA A 250 13.78 -4.49 17.07
CA ALA A 250 12.38 -4.84 17.25
C ALA A 250 12.02 -6.10 16.46
N VAL A 251 12.43 -6.20 15.19
CA VAL A 251 12.18 -7.43 14.41
C VAL A 251 12.90 -8.63 15.02
N ALA A 252 14.16 -8.47 15.45
CA ALA A 252 14.91 -9.52 16.13
C ALA A 252 14.27 -9.95 17.46
N GLY A 253 13.58 -9.02 18.14
CA GLY A 253 12.80 -9.27 19.34
C GLY A 253 11.45 -9.97 19.11
N GLY A 254 11.11 -10.31 17.86
CA GLY A 254 9.88 -11.03 17.50
C GLY A 254 8.69 -10.14 17.14
N TYR A 255 8.82 -8.81 17.17
CA TYR A 255 7.77 -7.91 16.74
C TYR A 255 7.55 -8.00 15.23
N ASN A 256 6.31 -8.18 14.81
CA ASN A 256 5.95 -8.39 13.41
C ASN A 256 5.08 -7.27 12.82
N ILE A 257 4.76 -6.25 13.63
CA ILE A 257 4.25 -4.95 13.16
C ILE A 257 5.05 -3.85 13.85
N ILE A 258 5.62 -2.94 13.07
CA ILE A 258 6.29 -1.74 13.56
C ILE A 258 5.43 -0.53 13.21
N ILE A 259 5.09 0.27 14.21
CA ILE A 259 4.39 1.54 14.05
C ILE A 259 5.43 2.66 14.19
N LEU A 260 5.73 3.37 13.11
CA LEU A 260 6.57 4.58 13.12
C LEU A 260 5.69 5.77 13.51
N SER A 261 6.01 6.45 14.62
CA SER A 261 5.12 7.47 15.21
C SER A 261 5.83 8.78 15.52
N ASP A 262 5.31 9.90 15.02
CA ASP A 262 5.81 11.25 15.34
C ASP A 262 4.98 11.97 16.42
N ARG A 263 4.07 11.26 17.12
CA ARG A 263 3.22 11.84 18.19
C ARG A 263 4.00 12.40 19.39
N GLN A 264 5.29 12.11 19.48
CA GLN A 264 6.17 12.66 20.51
C GLN A 264 6.68 14.07 20.21
N LEU A 265 6.34 14.65 19.04
CA LEU A 265 6.67 16.02 18.68
C LEU A 265 6.23 17.01 19.76
N GLY A 266 7.11 17.98 20.07
CA GLY A 266 6.88 19.01 21.07
C GLY A 266 8.08 19.97 21.18
N PRO A 267 8.11 20.84 22.20
CA PRO A 267 9.14 21.88 22.35
C PRO A 267 10.58 21.33 22.34
N ASP A 268 10.77 20.15 22.94
CA ASP A 268 12.08 19.51 23.07
C ASP A 268 12.34 18.46 21.97
N ARG A 269 11.40 18.23 21.04
CA ARG A 269 11.44 17.11 20.10
C ARG A 269 10.99 17.46 18.70
N ILE A 270 11.87 17.22 17.73
CA ILE A 270 11.65 17.46 16.30
C ILE A 270 11.30 16.13 15.61
N ALA A 271 10.30 16.13 14.73
CA ALA A 271 9.96 14.96 13.93
C ALA A 271 10.94 14.75 12.77
N ILE A 272 11.35 13.50 12.54
CA ILE A 272 11.95 13.10 11.26
C ILE A 272 10.82 13.11 10.22
N PRO A 273 11.02 13.68 9.03
CA PRO A 273 10.01 13.61 7.97
C PRO A 273 9.52 12.18 7.76
N ALA A 274 8.20 11.97 7.80
CA ALA A 274 7.64 10.63 7.90
C ALA A 274 8.02 9.75 6.70
N LEU A 275 8.12 10.36 5.52
CA LEU A 275 8.60 9.69 4.31
C LEU A 275 10.05 9.21 4.43
N LEU A 276 10.93 10.05 5.00
CA LEU A 276 12.33 9.71 5.19
C LEU A 276 12.49 8.59 6.23
N ALA A 277 11.79 8.70 7.36
CA ALA A 277 11.78 7.66 8.39
C ALA A 277 11.30 6.31 7.84
N THR A 278 10.21 6.33 7.08
CA THR A 278 9.64 5.12 6.45
C THR A 278 10.60 4.50 5.45
N ALA A 279 11.13 5.31 4.51
CA ALA A 279 12.05 4.83 3.48
C ALA A 279 13.36 4.28 4.08
N ALA A 280 13.91 4.96 5.09
CA ALA A 280 15.13 4.53 5.77
C ALA A 280 14.95 3.15 6.41
N VAL A 281 13.90 2.98 7.23
CA VAL A 281 13.58 1.69 7.89
C VAL A 281 13.27 0.62 6.85
N HIS A 282 12.44 0.92 5.85
CA HIS A 282 12.07 -0.03 4.79
C HIS A 282 13.30 -0.59 4.08
N HIS A 283 14.16 0.28 3.56
CA HIS A 283 15.36 -0.15 2.83
C HIS A 283 16.42 -0.78 3.73
N HIS A 284 16.54 -0.33 4.98
CA HIS A 284 17.43 -0.96 5.96
C HIS A 284 17.03 -2.42 6.22
N LEU A 285 15.75 -2.66 6.50
CA LEU A 285 15.23 -4.01 6.73
C LEU A 285 15.31 -4.88 5.47
N ILE A 286 15.20 -4.32 4.27
CA ILE A 286 15.46 -5.06 3.02
C ILE A 286 16.93 -5.52 2.96
N ARG A 287 17.88 -4.61 3.20
CA ARG A 287 19.31 -4.93 3.17
C ARG A 287 19.70 -5.98 4.22
N LYS A 288 18.96 -6.04 5.33
CA LYS A 288 19.12 -7.05 6.39
C LYS A 288 18.35 -8.35 6.14
N GLY A 289 17.52 -8.42 5.10
CA GLY A 289 16.67 -9.60 4.82
C GLY A 289 15.49 -9.78 5.79
N LEU A 290 15.12 -8.72 6.52
CA LEU A 290 14.10 -8.74 7.59
C LEU A 290 12.75 -8.15 7.16
N ARG A 291 12.67 -7.43 6.03
CA ARG A 291 11.45 -6.69 5.64
C ARG A 291 10.22 -7.59 5.42
N THR A 292 10.42 -8.85 5.01
CA THR A 292 9.30 -9.80 4.81
C THR A 292 8.72 -10.31 6.13
N SER A 293 9.43 -10.15 7.25
CA SER A 293 9.01 -10.63 8.57
C SER A 293 8.14 -9.64 9.34
N VAL A 294 8.01 -8.40 8.85
CA VAL A 294 7.38 -7.31 9.60
C VAL A 294 6.55 -6.41 8.68
N GLY A 295 5.43 -5.93 9.22
CA GLY A 295 4.63 -4.88 8.60
C GLY A 295 5.00 -3.49 9.10
N LEU A 296 4.92 -2.48 8.24
CA LEU A 296 5.24 -1.09 8.59
C LEU A 296 3.96 -0.24 8.55
N VAL A 297 3.61 0.35 9.69
CA VAL A 297 2.48 1.28 9.82
C VAL A 297 3.04 2.66 10.19
N VAL A 298 2.51 3.72 9.59
CA VAL A 298 2.97 5.09 9.83
C VAL A 298 1.88 5.88 10.55
N GLU A 299 2.14 6.33 11.77
CA GLU A 299 1.32 7.27 12.53
C GLU A 299 1.99 8.64 12.43
N SER A 300 1.45 9.53 11.59
CA SER A 300 2.12 10.80 11.31
C SER A 300 1.18 12.00 11.25
N GLY A 301 1.70 13.13 11.72
CA GLY A 301 1.07 14.44 11.55
C GLY A 301 1.35 15.10 10.21
N GLU A 302 2.28 14.60 9.39
CA GLU A 302 2.66 15.22 8.11
C GLU A 302 1.68 14.96 6.94
N PRO A 303 1.20 13.72 6.69
CA PRO A 303 0.43 13.38 5.49
C PRO A 303 -1.01 13.93 5.55
N ARG A 304 -1.42 14.57 4.47
CA ARG A 304 -2.73 15.24 4.33
C ARG A 304 -3.24 15.34 2.90
N GLU A 305 -2.41 15.05 1.91
CA GLU A 305 -2.76 15.05 0.48
C GLU A 305 -2.60 13.63 -0.09
N VAL A 306 -3.35 13.31 -1.15
CA VAL A 306 -3.28 12.03 -1.87
C VAL A 306 -1.83 11.65 -2.20
N HIS A 307 -1.04 12.62 -2.69
CA HIS A 307 0.36 12.40 -3.04
C HIS A 307 1.24 11.98 -1.85
N HIS A 308 0.96 12.49 -0.63
CA HIS A 308 1.71 12.12 0.56
C HIS A 308 1.48 10.64 0.90
N PHE A 309 0.22 10.19 0.82
CA PHE A 309 -0.14 8.79 1.03
C PHE A 309 0.47 7.87 -0.03
N CYS A 310 0.44 8.26 -1.31
CA CYS A 310 1.08 7.51 -2.39
C CYS A 310 2.60 7.36 -2.19
N CYS A 311 3.28 8.42 -1.75
CA CYS A 311 4.71 8.35 -1.45
C CYS A 311 4.99 7.40 -0.27
N LEU A 312 4.28 7.55 0.85
CA LEU A 312 4.47 6.66 2.01
C LEU A 312 4.25 5.20 1.65
N ALA A 313 3.18 4.89 0.91
CA ALA A 313 2.90 3.53 0.43
C ALA A 313 4.01 3.03 -0.52
N GLY A 314 4.42 3.86 -1.48
CA GLY A 314 5.48 3.53 -2.44
C GLY A 314 6.85 3.28 -1.80
N TYR A 315 7.13 3.92 -0.66
CA TYR A 315 8.36 3.74 0.11
C TYR A 315 8.22 2.75 1.28
N GLY A 316 7.11 1.99 1.32
CA GLY A 316 7.03 0.75 2.10
C GLY A 316 6.08 0.75 3.30
N ALA A 317 5.28 1.80 3.49
CA ALA A 317 4.17 1.78 4.45
C ALA A 317 3.04 0.86 3.94
N GLU A 318 2.56 -0.02 4.81
CA GLU A 318 1.42 -0.91 4.52
C GLU A 318 0.10 -0.29 4.97
N ALA A 319 0.14 0.58 5.98
CA ALA A 319 -0.97 1.40 6.40
C ALA A 319 -0.50 2.72 7.02
N ILE A 320 -1.34 3.75 6.95
CA ILE A 320 -1.00 5.13 7.30
C ILE A 320 -2.16 5.71 8.11
N ASN A 321 -1.86 6.23 9.29
CA ASN A 321 -2.78 6.99 10.13
C ASN A 321 -2.36 8.48 10.12
N PRO A 322 -3.07 9.34 9.36
CA PRO A 322 -2.83 10.78 9.34
C PRO A 322 -3.51 11.49 10.52
N TYR A 323 -3.08 11.20 11.75
CA TYR A 323 -3.82 11.62 12.94
C TYR A 323 -4.06 13.14 13.00
N LEU A 324 -3.09 13.96 12.60
CA LEU A 324 -3.20 15.41 12.69
C LEU A 324 -4.16 15.97 11.65
N ALA A 325 -4.29 15.31 10.49
CA ALA A 325 -5.27 15.69 9.49
C ALA A 325 -6.70 15.47 10.03
N PHE A 326 -6.94 14.35 10.72
CA PHE A 326 -8.23 14.12 11.40
C PHE A 326 -8.47 15.11 12.54
N ASP A 327 -7.47 15.35 13.39
CA ASP A 327 -7.58 16.35 14.47
C ASP A 327 -7.94 17.74 13.92
N THR A 328 -7.36 18.11 12.76
CA THR A 328 -7.59 19.40 12.09
C THR A 328 -8.98 19.52 11.47
N LEU A 329 -9.59 18.42 11.04
CA LEU A 329 -10.94 18.41 10.48
C LEU A 329 -12.04 18.38 11.55
N LEU A 330 -11.70 17.96 12.77
CA LEU A 330 -12.62 17.91 13.90
C LEU A 330 -12.71 19.24 14.67
N ASP A 331 -11.73 20.13 14.51
CA ASP A 331 -11.70 21.50 15.04
C ASP A 331 -12.56 22.45 14.19
#